data_AF-A0A7X9XF55-F1
#
_entry.id   AF-A0A7X9XF55-F1
#
_cell.length_a   1.000
_cell.length_b   1.000
_cell.length_c   1.000
_cell.angle_alpha   90.00
_cell.angle_beta   90.00
_cell.angle_gamma   90.00
#
_symmetry.space_group_name_H-M   'P 1'
#
loop_
_entity.id
_entity.type
_entity.pdbx_description
1 polymer ?
#
loop_
_entity_poly.entity_id
_entity_poly.type
_entity_poly.pdbx_seq_one_letter_code
_entity_poly.pdbx_strand_id
1 'polypeptide(L)'
;MSGKEHMTIGTTATIGIAIGLIALGNMSININLFVLVAGGVIGSYMPDIDSHKSKAAQIFNKLLMFIIIMYSIFYCFGIKLNHEYILLIHRFIKLNTNGLILFSILTILGKLSPHRMFTHKWLGTLLFCYSVYLMNNTYLTLGFSMGYILHIVADRITRNGKYLKFFQFKLPLKNSKNNFCISW
;
A
#
# COMPACT_ATOMS: atom_id res chain seq x y z
N MET A 1 -8.95 -8.43 12.64
CA MET A 1 -9.78 -9.12 11.61
C MET A 1 -8.83 -9.84 10.67
N SER A 2 -9.33 -10.63 9.72
CA SER A 2 -8.49 -11.24 8.69
C SER A 2 -8.29 -10.26 7.52
N GLY A 3 -7.18 -10.39 6.79
CA GLY A 3 -6.93 -9.54 5.62
C GLY A 3 -8.01 -9.63 4.53
N LYS A 4 -8.76 -10.74 4.45
CA LYS A 4 -9.91 -10.84 3.54
C LYS A 4 -11.05 -9.93 3.95
N GLU A 5 -11.32 -9.81 5.25
CA GLU A 5 -12.38 -8.93 5.78
C GLU A 5 -12.03 -7.46 5.53
N HIS A 6 -10.77 -7.08 5.76
CA HIS A 6 -10.29 -5.73 5.45
C HIS A 6 -10.41 -5.39 3.96
N MET A 7 -10.04 -6.33 3.08
CA MET A 7 -10.23 -6.18 1.63
C MET A 7 -11.71 -5.97 1.29
N THR A 8 -12.63 -6.79 1.82
CA THR A 8 -14.06 -6.67 1.54
C THR A 8 -14.61 -5.31 1.98
N ILE A 9 -14.20 -4.80 3.14
CA ILE A 9 -14.62 -3.48 3.62
C ILE A 9 -14.11 -2.37 2.70
N GLY A 10 -12.83 -2.41 2.31
CA GLY A 10 -12.30 -1.38 1.43
C GLY A 10 -12.84 -1.46 0.00
N THR A 11 -13.06 -2.65 -0.55
CA THR A 11 -13.67 -2.79 -1.89
C THR A 11 -15.11 -2.32 -1.91
N THR A 12 -15.92 -2.71 -0.92
CA THR A 12 -17.32 -2.26 -0.84
C THR A 12 -17.41 -0.75 -0.67
N ALA A 13 -16.56 -0.15 0.15
CA ALA A 13 -16.51 1.30 0.31
C ALA A 13 -16.06 2.05 -0.94
N THR A 14 -15.05 1.54 -1.66
CA THR A 14 -14.59 2.16 -2.91
C THR A 14 -15.61 2.01 -4.04
N ILE A 15 -16.32 0.89 -4.11
CA ILE A 15 -17.47 0.74 -5.01
C ILE A 15 -18.58 1.72 -4.64
N GLY A 16 -18.86 1.93 -3.35
CA GLY A 16 -19.83 2.93 -2.89
C GLY A 16 -19.46 4.35 -3.32
N ILE A 17 -18.19 4.73 -3.16
CA ILE A 17 -17.66 6.02 -3.68
C ILE A 17 -17.86 6.11 -5.20
N ALA A 18 -17.51 5.05 -5.93
CA ALA A 18 -17.68 5.03 -7.38
C ALA A 18 -19.13 5.24 -7.81
N ILE A 19 -20.08 4.54 -7.19
CA ILE A 19 -21.52 4.70 -7.46
C ILE A 19 -21.95 6.13 -7.19
N GLY A 20 -21.52 6.73 -6.07
CA GLY A 20 -21.80 8.12 -5.75
C GLY A 20 -21.22 9.10 -6.77
N LEU A 21 -19.98 8.90 -7.20
CA LEU A 21 -19.33 9.72 -8.24
C LEU A 21 -20.03 9.61 -9.60
N ILE A 22 -20.50 8.42 -9.96
CA ILE A 22 -21.27 8.18 -11.19
C ILE A 22 -22.64 8.87 -11.10
N ALA A 23 -23.34 8.71 -9.98
CA ALA A 23 -24.66 9.32 -9.77
C ALA A 23 -24.61 10.86 -9.80
N LEU A 24 -23.50 11.45 -9.32
CA LEU A 24 -23.26 12.90 -9.35
C LEU A 24 -22.73 13.41 -10.70
N GLY A 25 -22.54 12.52 -11.70
CA GLY A 25 -22.01 12.88 -13.02
C GLY A 25 -20.51 13.20 -13.04
N ASN A 26 -19.79 12.97 -11.95
CA ASN A 26 -18.35 13.24 -11.82
C ASN A 26 -17.47 12.10 -12.36
N MET A 27 -18.07 10.97 -12.76
CA MET A 27 -17.36 9.78 -13.23
C MET A 27 -18.23 8.96 -14.18
N SER A 28 -17.60 8.31 -15.16
CA SER A 28 -18.23 7.31 -16.03
C SER A 28 -17.65 5.92 -15.77
N ILE A 29 -18.37 4.87 -16.19
CA ILE A 29 -17.88 3.48 -16.10
C ILE A 29 -16.76 3.32 -17.13
N ASN A 30 -15.52 3.52 -16.69
CA ASN A 30 -14.32 3.48 -17.52
C ASN A 30 -13.11 2.96 -16.72
N ILE A 31 -11.89 3.07 -17.27
CA ILE A 31 -10.67 2.61 -16.62
C ILE A 31 -10.42 3.24 -15.24
N ASN A 32 -10.90 4.46 -14.99
CA ASN A 32 -10.75 5.13 -13.70
C ASN A 32 -11.52 4.41 -12.59
N LEU A 33 -12.63 3.74 -12.91
CA LEU A 33 -13.40 2.92 -11.97
C LEU A 33 -12.54 1.76 -11.48
N PHE A 34 -11.91 1.05 -12.42
CA PHE A 34 -11.02 -0.05 -12.12
C PHE A 34 -9.82 0.41 -11.30
N VAL A 35 -9.23 1.56 -11.64
CA VAL A 35 -8.11 2.14 -10.88
C VAL A 35 -8.52 2.51 -9.45
N LEU A 36 -9.72 3.07 -9.26
CA LEU A 36 -10.25 3.41 -7.94
C LEU A 36 -10.46 2.16 -7.08
N VAL A 37 -11.10 1.14 -7.62
CA VAL A 37 -11.35 -0.12 -6.89
C VAL A 37 -10.04 -0.87 -6.62
N ALA A 38 -9.12 -0.90 -7.58
CA ALA A 38 -7.79 -1.48 -7.40
C ALA A 38 -7.01 -0.75 -6.30
N GLY A 39 -7.08 0.59 -6.27
CA GLY A 39 -6.55 1.40 -5.17
C GLY A 39 -7.13 0.96 -3.83
N GLY A 40 -8.45 0.79 -3.74
CA GLY A 40 -9.14 0.28 -2.55
C GLY A 40 -8.61 -1.07 -2.06
N VAL A 41 -8.45 -2.03 -2.97
CA VAL A 41 -7.88 -3.35 -2.66
C VAL A 41 -6.46 -3.22 -2.10
N ILE A 42 -5.60 -2.47 -2.79
CA ILE A 42 -4.19 -2.30 -2.40
C ILE A 42 -4.09 -1.59 -1.05
N GLY A 43 -4.85 -0.50 -0.88
CA GLY A 43 -4.89 0.29 0.36
C GLY A 43 -5.39 -0.53 1.55
N SER A 44 -6.33 -1.45 1.35
CA SER A 44 -6.84 -2.32 2.41
C SER A 44 -5.84 -3.38 2.87
N TYR A 45 -4.94 -3.81 1.99
CA TYR A 45 -3.91 -4.80 2.35
C TYR A 45 -2.63 -4.16 2.90
N MET A 46 -2.35 -2.90 2.52
CA MET A 46 -1.08 -2.27 2.82
C MET A 46 -0.74 -2.18 4.32
N PRO A 47 -1.66 -1.84 5.25
CA PRO A 47 -1.31 -1.73 6.66
C PRO A 47 -0.76 -3.04 7.25
N ASP A 48 -1.30 -4.16 6.79
CA ASP A 48 -0.94 -5.53 7.23
C ASP A 48 0.37 -6.05 6.62
N ILE A 49 1.09 -5.25 5.83
CA ILE A 49 2.40 -5.65 5.29
C ILE A 49 3.42 -5.93 6.40
N ASP A 50 3.22 -5.36 7.59
CA ASP A 50 4.02 -5.56 8.80
C ASP A 50 3.73 -6.90 9.53
N SER A 51 2.82 -7.72 8.99
CA SER A 51 2.43 -9.01 9.57
C SER A 51 2.90 -10.18 8.70
N HIS A 52 3.73 -11.06 9.26
CA HIS A 52 4.32 -12.19 8.54
C HIS A 52 3.32 -13.18 7.96
N LYS A 53 2.16 -13.32 8.59
CA LYS A 53 1.10 -14.22 8.15
C LYS A 53 0.11 -13.54 7.20
N SER A 54 0.25 -12.24 6.93
CA SER A 54 -0.67 -11.53 6.05
C SER A 54 -0.44 -11.91 4.59
N LYS A 55 -1.53 -11.86 3.82
CA LYS A 55 -1.45 -12.00 2.36
C LYS A 55 -0.55 -10.93 1.73
N ALA A 56 -0.56 -9.71 2.27
CA ALA A 56 0.26 -8.61 1.78
C ALA A 56 1.76 -8.94 1.86
N ALA A 57 2.23 -9.43 3.02
CA ALA A 57 3.62 -9.83 3.21
C ALA A 57 4.00 -11.03 2.31
N GLN A 58 3.11 -12.00 2.15
CA GLN A 58 3.35 -13.16 1.27
C GLN A 58 3.47 -12.76 -0.21
N ILE A 59 2.59 -11.86 -0.68
CA ILE A 59 2.64 -11.33 -2.04
C ILE A 59 3.93 -10.54 -2.24
N PHE A 60 4.31 -9.70 -1.27
CA PHE A 60 5.56 -8.95 -1.31
C PHE A 60 6.78 -9.87 -1.43
N ASN A 61 6.87 -10.92 -0.61
CA ASN A 61 7.98 -11.87 -0.65
C ASN A 61 8.05 -12.64 -1.98
N LYS A 62 6.90 -13.02 -2.56
CA LYS A 62 6.85 -13.66 -3.89
C LYS A 62 7.32 -12.73 -5.00
N LEU A 63 6.88 -11.47 -4.97
CA LEU A 63 7.33 -10.45 -5.93
C LEU A 63 8.82 -10.20 -5.81
N LEU A 64 9.35 -10.07 -4.59
CA LEU A 64 10.78 -9.88 -4.35
C LEU A 64 11.59 -11.06 -4.90
N MET A 65 11.15 -12.30 -4.63
CA MET A 65 11.78 -13.51 -5.16
C MET A 65 11.78 -13.52 -6.70
N PHE A 66 10.65 -13.17 -7.32
CA PHE A 66 10.54 -13.09 -8.78
C PHE A 66 11.50 -12.05 -9.37
N ILE A 67 11.60 -10.87 -8.75
CA ILE A 67 12.54 -9.81 -9.17
C ILE A 67 13.99 -10.30 -9.08
N ILE A 68 14.36 -10.99 -7.99
CA ILE A 68 15.71 -11.54 -7.82
C ILE A 68 16.01 -12.59 -8.88
N ILE A 69 15.08 -13.51 -9.16
CA ILE A 69 15.25 -14.54 -10.20
C ILE A 69 15.39 -13.91 -11.59
N MET A 70 14.52 -12.95 -11.94
CA MET A 70 14.61 -12.22 -13.20
C MET A 70 15.95 -11.49 -13.33
N TYR A 71 16.38 -10.79 -12.28
CA TYR A 71 17.68 -10.10 -12.28
C TYR A 71 18.84 -11.07 -12.49
N SER A 72 18.85 -12.21 -11.78
CA SER A 72 19.87 -13.26 -11.95
C SER A 72 19.89 -13.81 -13.38
N ILE A 73 18.72 -14.01 -13.99
CA ILE A 73 18.60 -14.45 -15.39
C ILE A 73 19.19 -13.39 -16.33
N PHE A 74 18.78 -12.12 -16.20
CA PHE A 74 19.31 -11.03 -17.02
C PHE A 74 20.83 -10.91 -16.91
N TYR A 75 21.37 -11.06 -15.70
CA TYR A 75 22.80 -11.08 -15.46
C TYR A 75 23.50 -12.25 -16.18
N CYS A 76 22.96 -13.46 -16.11
CA CYS A 76 23.49 -14.63 -16.83
C CYS A 76 23.48 -14.46 -18.36
N PHE A 77 22.48 -13.75 -18.90
CA PHE A 77 22.39 -13.44 -20.33
C PHE A 77 23.23 -12.21 -20.75
N GLY A 78 23.98 -11.60 -19.83
CA GLY A 78 24.83 -10.44 -20.12
C GLY A 78 24.05 -9.16 -20.45
N ILE A 79 22.74 -9.13 -20.17
CA ILE A 79 21.87 -7.98 -20.43
C ILE A 79 22.13 -6.95 -19.34
N LYS A 80 22.89 -5.89 -19.68
CA LYS A 80 23.08 -4.75 -18.78
C LYS A 80 21.78 -3.96 -18.67
N LEU A 81 21.37 -3.63 -17.44
CA LEU A 81 20.27 -2.70 -17.19
C LEU A 81 20.66 -1.31 -17.70
N ASN A 82 20.22 -0.98 -18.91
CA ASN A 82 20.40 0.34 -19.50
C ASN A 82 19.35 1.33 -18.96
N HIS A 83 19.72 2.61 -18.88
CA HIS A 83 18.81 3.69 -18.48
C HIS A 83 17.58 3.81 -19.40
N GLU A 84 17.70 3.39 -20.66
CA GLU A 84 16.60 3.40 -21.63
C GLU A 84 15.44 2.48 -21.22
N TYR A 85 15.71 1.33 -20.60
CA TYR A 85 14.67 0.43 -20.12
C TYR A 85 13.88 1.05 -18.95
N ILE A 86 14.57 1.79 -18.07
CA ILE A 86 13.94 2.50 -16.94
C ILE A 86 13.03 3.62 -17.48
N LEU A 87 13.48 4.36 -18.49
CA LEU A 87 12.70 5.38 -19.18
C LEU A 87 11.47 4.79 -19.90
N LEU A 88 11.61 3.62 -20.53
CA LEU A 88 10.51 2.90 -21.18
C LEU A 88 9.43 2.51 -20.16
N ILE A 89 9.84 1.92 -19.03
CA ILE A 89 8.95 1.55 -17.93
C ILE A 89 8.25 2.78 -17.36
N HIS A 90 8.97 3.88 -17.16
CA HIS A 90 8.38 5.14 -16.71
C HIS A 90 7.30 5.66 -17.67
N ARG A 91 7.59 5.66 -18.98
CA ARG A 91 6.66 6.11 -20.02
C ARG A 91 5.42 5.22 -20.11
N PHE A 92 5.57 3.93 -19.82
CA PHE A 92 4.47 2.97 -19.80
C PHE A 92 3.55 3.17 -18.59
N ILE A 93 4.12 3.34 -17.39
CA ILE A 93 3.36 3.42 -16.14
C ILE A 93 2.58 4.74 -16.03
N LYS A 94 3.07 5.84 -16.63
CA LYS A 94 2.46 7.19 -16.57
C LYS A 94 2.15 7.69 -15.15
N LEU A 95 2.82 7.14 -14.13
CA LEU A 95 2.77 7.63 -12.76
C LEU A 95 4.05 8.39 -12.46
N ASN A 96 3.95 9.37 -11.58
CA ASN A 96 5.11 10.11 -11.13
C ASN A 96 6.07 9.19 -10.34
N THR A 97 7.33 9.20 -10.75
CA THR A 97 8.40 8.34 -10.21
C THR A 97 8.68 8.62 -8.74
N ASN A 98 8.60 9.88 -8.33
CA ASN A 98 8.86 10.28 -6.95
C ASN A 98 7.88 9.60 -5.98
N GLY A 99 6.59 9.50 -6.37
CA GLY A 99 5.58 8.80 -5.59
C GLY A 99 5.85 7.30 -5.50
N LEU A 100 6.22 6.67 -6.61
CA LEU A 100 6.56 5.24 -6.66
C LEU A 100 7.79 4.90 -5.81
N ILE A 101 8.83 5.73 -5.87
CA ILE A 101 10.06 5.54 -5.08
C ILE A 101 9.72 5.67 -3.59
N LEU A 102 9.00 6.73 -3.20
CA LEU A 102 8.61 6.94 -1.81
C LEU A 102 7.75 5.78 -1.30
N PHE A 103 6.75 5.36 -2.07
CA PHE A 103 5.89 4.22 -1.72
C PHE A 103 6.69 2.93 -1.55
N SER A 104 7.66 2.66 -2.42
CA SER A 104 8.52 1.48 -2.35
C SER A 104 9.36 1.48 -1.08
N ILE A 105 9.98 2.62 -0.74
CA ILE A 105 10.76 2.79 0.49
C ILE A 105 9.86 2.57 1.72
N LEU A 106 8.67 3.18 1.75
CA LEU A 106 7.72 3.03 2.84
C LEU A 106 7.22 1.59 2.99
N THR A 107 7.01 0.89 1.89
CA THR A 107 6.61 -0.53 1.85
C THR A 107 7.67 -1.40 2.52
N ILE A 108 8.95 -1.19 2.20
CA ILE A 108 10.07 -1.89 2.83
C ILE A 108 10.13 -1.56 4.32
N LEU A 109 10.11 -0.28 4.68
CA LEU A 109 10.13 0.16 6.09
C LEU A 109 8.93 -0.37 6.89
N GLY A 110 7.76 -0.45 6.27
CA GLY A 110 6.54 -1.03 6.83
C GLY A 110 6.70 -2.52 7.10
N LYS A 111 7.18 -3.29 6.11
CA LYS A 111 7.43 -4.73 6.24
C LYS A 111 8.41 -5.05 7.37
N LEU A 112 9.44 -4.21 7.53
CA LEU A 112 10.46 -4.38 8.57
C LEU A 112 10.02 -3.90 9.96
N SER A 113 8.94 -3.13 10.04
CA SER A 113 8.43 -2.59 11.29
C SER A 113 7.66 -3.65 12.08
N PRO A 114 7.67 -3.60 13.43
CA PRO A 114 6.84 -4.49 14.23
C PRO A 114 5.35 -4.30 13.93
N HIS A 115 4.59 -5.40 13.98
CA HIS A 115 3.15 -5.40 13.67
C HIS A 115 2.36 -4.36 14.47
N ARG A 116 1.49 -3.60 13.78
CA ARG A 116 0.62 -2.54 14.29
C ARG A 116 1.34 -1.32 14.88
N MET A 117 2.63 -1.16 14.54
CA MET A 117 3.39 0.04 14.86
C MET A 117 3.26 1.04 13.71
N PHE A 118 4.32 1.25 12.93
CA PHE A 118 4.43 2.33 11.95
C PHE A 118 3.23 2.43 10.99
N THR A 119 2.82 1.35 10.35
CA THR A 119 1.76 1.34 9.32
C THR A 119 0.38 1.69 9.89
N HIS A 120 0.12 1.37 11.16
CA HIS A 120 -1.16 1.60 11.83
C HIS A 120 -1.19 2.90 12.66
N LYS A 121 -0.14 3.73 12.58
CA LYS A 121 -0.10 5.07 13.21
C LYS A 121 -0.34 6.16 12.18
N TRP A 122 -0.82 7.30 12.65
CA TRP A 122 -1.14 8.45 11.80
C TRP A 122 -0.01 8.86 10.85
N LEU A 123 1.26 8.82 11.31
CA LEU A 123 2.41 9.18 10.48
C LEU A 123 2.56 8.21 9.29
N GLY A 124 2.56 6.89 9.56
CA GLY A 124 2.69 5.89 8.51
C GLY A 124 1.51 5.99 7.53
N THR A 125 0.29 6.08 8.04
CA THR A 125 -0.92 6.26 7.22
C THR A 125 -0.80 7.48 6.31
N LEU A 126 -0.39 8.62 6.85
CA LEU A 126 -0.23 9.87 6.08
C LEU A 126 0.85 9.73 5.02
N LEU A 127 2.02 9.17 5.37
CA LEU A 127 3.12 8.97 4.41
C LEU A 127 2.74 8.02 3.27
N PHE A 128 2.04 6.93 3.58
CA PHE A 128 1.54 6.01 2.54
C PHE A 128 0.53 6.70 1.63
N CYS A 129 -0.48 7.39 2.18
CA CYS A 129 -1.47 8.11 1.37
C CYS A 129 -0.81 9.23 0.53
N TYR A 130 0.12 9.98 1.13
CA TYR A 130 0.88 11.02 0.45
C TYR A 130 1.74 10.48 -0.69
N SER A 131 2.37 9.32 -0.50
CA SER A 131 3.18 8.69 -1.56
C SER A 131 2.36 8.30 -2.78
N VAL A 132 1.11 7.83 -2.58
CA VAL A 132 0.18 7.53 -3.68
C VAL A 132 -0.36 8.81 -4.30
N TYR A 133 -0.65 9.84 -3.50
CA TYR A 133 -1.01 11.17 -4.00
C TYR A 133 0.06 11.74 -4.95
N LEU A 134 1.34 11.61 -4.57
CA LEU A 134 2.46 12.06 -5.40
C LEU A 134 2.53 11.34 -6.74
N MET A 135 1.95 10.13 -6.90
CA MET A 135 1.91 9.41 -8.17
C MET A 135 1.06 10.10 -9.25
N ASN A 136 0.34 11.18 -8.89
CA ASN A 136 -0.47 12.02 -9.78
C ASN A 136 -1.67 11.29 -10.40
N ASN A 137 -2.26 10.34 -9.66
CA ASN A 137 -3.50 9.66 -10.04
C ASN A 137 -4.55 9.82 -8.93
N THR A 138 -5.54 10.68 -9.19
CA THR A 138 -6.58 11.06 -8.21
C THR A 138 -7.42 9.86 -7.79
N TYR A 139 -7.90 9.07 -8.75
CA TYR A 139 -8.74 7.89 -8.50
C TYR A 139 -8.00 6.82 -7.70
N LEU A 140 -6.73 6.56 -8.03
CA LEU A 140 -5.88 5.64 -7.28
C LEU A 140 -5.69 6.13 -5.83
N THR A 141 -5.42 7.42 -5.66
CA THR A 141 -5.21 8.04 -4.34
C THR A 141 -6.46 7.94 -3.48
N LEU A 142 -7.63 8.27 -4.03
CA LEU A 142 -8.92 8.18 -3.34
C LEU A 142 -9.21 6.74 -2.92
N GLY A 143 -9.07 5.80 -3.86
CA GLY A 143 -9.29 4.38 -3.59
C GLY A 143 -8.35 3.86 -2.50
N PHE A 144 -7.05 4.08 -2.66
CA PHE A 144 -6.03 3.64 -1.73
C PHE A 144 -6.24 4.22 -0.32
N SER A 145 -6.44 5.53 -0.23
CA SER A 145 -6.62 6.20 1.06
C SER A 145 -7.87 5.69 1.77
N MET A 146 -8.97 5.48 1.03
CA MET A 146 -10.21 4.95 1.60
C MET A 146 -10.02 3.54 2.16
N GLY A 147 -9.41 2.64 1.38
CA GLY A 147 -9.12 1.27 1.83
C GLY A 147 -8.21 1.25 3.07
N TYR A 148 -7.15 2.07 3.07
CA TYR A 148 -6.17 2.14 4.16
C TYR A 148 -6.80 2.67 5.46
N ILE A 149 -7.58 3.76 5.36
CA ILE A 149 -8.24 4.37 6.52
C ILE A 149 -9.27 3.39 7.09
N LEU A 150 -10.09 2.77 6.25
CA LEU A 150 -11.09 1.80 6.69
C LEU A 150 -10.47 0.56 7.31
N HIS A 151 -9.31 0.12 6.84
CA HIS A 151 -8.55 -0.95 7.51
C HIS A 151 -8.29 -0.59 8.97
N ILE A 152 -7.73 0.59 9.23
CA ILE A 152 -7.41 1.05 10.60
C ILE A 152 -8.68 1.23 11.43
N VAL A 153 -9.73 1.81 10.86
CA VAL A 153 -11.01 2.00 11.55
C VAL A 153 -11.61 0.64 11.94
N ALA A 154 -11.65 -0.31 11.00
CA ALA A 154 -12.12 -1.66 11.26
C ALA A 154 -11.30 -2.31 12.37
N ASP A 155 -9.97 -2.25 12.29
CA ASP A 155 -9.10 -2.88 13.29
C ASP A 155 -9.26 -2.25 14.68
N ARG A 156 -9.57 -0.96 14.77
CA ARG A 156 -9.88 -0.26 16.03
C ARG A 156 -11.19 -0.71 16.67
N ILE A 157 -12.20 -1.04 15.87
CA ILE A 157 -13.52 -1.49 16.36
C ILE A 157 -13.45 -2.93 16.90
N THR A 158 -12.45 -3.73 16.49
CA THR A 158 -12.30 -5.10 16.99
C THR A 158 -11.90 -5.19 18.47
N ARG A 159 -12.13 -6.35 19.10
CA ARG A 159 -11.70 -6.65 20.49
C ARG A 159 -10.22 -6.35 20.76
N ASN A 160 -9.35 -6.66 19.79
CA ASN A 160 -7.90 -6.42 19.88
C ASN A 160 -7.51 -4.97 19.52
N GLY A 161 -8.44 -4.20 18.97
CA GLY A 161 -8.28 -2.80 18.57
C GLY A 161 -8.19 -1.81 19.72
N LYS A 162 -8.61 -2.18 20.94
CA LYS A 162 -8.53 -1.33 22.14
C LYS A 162 -7.12 -0.82 22.43
N TYR A 163 -6.09 -1.56 22.02
CA TYR A 163 -4.69 -1.20 22.20
C TYR A 163 -4.09 -0.39 21.03
N LEU A 164 -4.87 -0.18 19.96
CA LEU A 164 -4.44 0.59 18.79
C LEU A 164 -4.56 2.09 19.05
N LYS A 165 -3.49 2.66 19.60
CA LYS A 165 -3.31 4.10 19.77
C LYS A 165 -2.92 4.74 18.43
N PHE A 166 -3.89 5.11 17.59
CA PHE A 166 -3.65 5.68 16.25
C PHE A 166 -2.85 7.00 16.29
N PHE A 167 -3.21 7.91 17.19
CA PHE A 167 -2.56 9.22 17.32
C PHE A 167 -1.15 9.19 17.94
N GLN A 168 -0.67 8.01 18.35
CA GLN A 168 0.68 7.88 18.84
C GLN A 168 1.68 8.04 17.68
N PHE A 169 2.64 8.95 17.83
CA PHE A 169 3.74 9.06 16.88
C PHE A 169 4.65 7.83 16.96
N LYS A 170 4.89 7.19 15.81
CA LYS A 170 5.85 6.09 15.66
C LYS A 170 6.61 6.24 14.37
N LEU A 171 7.94 6.19 14.49
CA LEU A 171 8.84 6.04 13.35
C LEU A 171 8.88 4.57 12.91
N PRO A 172 9.29 4.30 11.66
CA PRO A 172 9.57 2.94 11.21
C PRO A 172 10.60 2.25 12.12
N LEU A 173 10.52 0.92 12.20
CA LEU A 173 11.44 0.07 12.98
C LEU A 173 11.44 0.34 14.50
N LYS A 174 10.42 1.03 15.03
CA LYS A 174 10.27 1.25 16.48
C LYS A 174 9.18 0.38 17.07
N ASN A 175 9.51 -0.32 18.16
CA ASN A 175 8.53 -1.09 18.94
C ASN A 175 7.67 -0.17 19.84
N SER A 176 6.78 -0.76 20.64
CA SER A 176 5.91 -0.04 21.57
C SER A 176 6.68 0.84 22.57
N LYS A 177 7.87 0.42 23.01
CA LYS A 177 8.79 1.14 23.92
C LYS A 177 9.70 2.16 23.22
N ASN A 178 9.52 2.42 21.92
CA ASN A 178 10.39 3.28 21.09
C ASN A 178 11.82 2.77 20.87
N ASN A 179 12.11 1.52 21.23
CA ASN A 179 13.38 0.90 20.93
C ASN A 179 13.40 0.43 19.48
N PHE A 180 14.58 0.46 18.88
CA PHE A 180 14.81 -0.09 17.55
C PHE A 180 14.55 -1.61 17.57
N CYS A 181 13.71 -2.07 16.65
CA CYS A 181 13.31 -3.47 16.54
C CYS A 181 12.92 -3.75 15.10
N ILE A 182 13.51 -4.80 14.53
CA ILE A 182 13.24 -5.24 13.17
C ILE A 182 12.43 -6.53 13.23
N SER A 183 11.36 -6.59 12.43
CA SER A 183 10.56 -7.80 12.24
C SER A 183 10.68 -8.23 10.78
N TRP A 184 11.17 -9.44 10.52
CA TRP A 184 11.36 -9.98 9.16
C TRP A 184 10.46 -11.18 8.90
#